data_AF-A0A0M9CIJ2-F1
#
_entry.id   AF-A0A0M9CIJ2-F1
#
_cell.length_a   1.000
_cell.length_b   1.000
_cell.length_c   1.000
_cell.angle_alpha   90.00
_cell.angle_beta   90.00
_cell.angle_gamma   90.00
#
_symmetry.space_group_name_H-M   'P 1'
#
loop_
_entity.id
_entity.type
_entity.pdbx_description
1 polymer ?
#
loop_
_entity_poly.entity_id
_entity_poly.type
_entity_poly.pdbx_seq_one_letter_code
_entity_poly.pdbx_strand_id
1 'polypeptide(L)'
;MQKLKQANLYRNELIPISGKLVERYNKCLVKLGFTATKLTSFSIDGIGWSPEIAEEKNEVFYLNNGEANSHAIIITPLQKGLPIYNPYHSYDIELMKLVFKNYAKKIQNITRDSALYLDFDQQIDVFYEPLDVLKYKDITINFHLIDDLKKAKKEQLKLVETFNKDHNFIDENLHQQLITSAKKYGDLRERDIELLPIIYTSDSFYTKAFGGVYLLRNFIKPILIFEEKEAYKEAINDTTYDVLMFHVAQPELMSQLKDHVIIECDLETEVGSKRYERIKKFIFGEALKETQHPVNDILKDKTLFKSYLNKIDLETRKKVMSAERYLDKKKVNKNIRIADVVDERLYFALHKPHSSLRANHQDLIWKLLVNIAPKDVLFWYWYDKEDFYTNFKTWQESKKDWVIDTIRNNF
;
A
#
# COMPACT_ATOMS: atom_id res chain seq x y z
N MET A 1 0.19 -19.58 -5.73
CA MET A 1 0.97 -18.40 -6.19
C MET A 1 1.54 -18.53 -7.60
N GLN A 2 1.96 -19.71 -8.07
CA GLN A 2 2.54 -19.88 -9.42
C GLN A 2 1.70 -19.30 -10.56
N LYS A 3 0.38 -19.53 -10.57
CA LYS A 3 -0.54 -18.98 -11.59
C LYS A 3 -0.49 -17.44 -11.67
N LEU A 4 -0.45 -16.75 -10.52
CA LEU A 4 -0.33 -15.28 -10.49
C LEU A 4 1.03 -14.81 -11.03
N LYS A 5 2.12 -15.52 -10.69
CA LYS A 5 3.46 -15.22 -11.21
C LYS A 5 3.49 -15.37 -12.73
N GLN A 6 2.95 -16.46 -13.27
CA GLN A 6 2.85 -16.70 -14.72
C GLN A 6 1.99 -15.65 -15.43
N ALA A 7 0.97 -15.12 -14.75
CA ALA A 7 0.11 -14.07 -15.26
C ALA A 7 0.68 -12.65 -15.09
N ASN A 8 1.89 -12.47 -14.53
CA ASN A 8 2.48 -11.19 -14.15
C ASN A 8 1.60 -10.38 -13.16
N LEU A 9 0.81 -11.06 -12.32
CA LEU A 9 -0.06 -10.47 -11.29
C LEU A 9 0.52 -10.61 -9.88
N TYR A 10 1.81 -10.93 -9.75
CA TYR A 10 2.48 -11.07 -8.47
C TYR A 10 3.87 -10.46 -8.52
N ARG A 11 4.03 -9.31 -7.85
CA ARG A 11 5.32 -8.66 -7.59
C ARG A 11 6.25 -8.60 -8.82
N ASN A 12 5.71 -8.17 -9.96
CA ASN A 12 6.37 -8.24 -11.27
C ASN A 12 7.27 -7.03 -11.59
N GLU A 13 7.16 -5.94 -10.84
CA GLU A 13 7.91 -4.69 -11.07
C GLU A 13 9.00 -4.44 -10.02
N LEU A 14 9.67 -5.49 -9.56
CA LEU A 14 10.80 -5.37 -8.62
C LEU A 14 12.12 -5.16 -9.37
N ILE A 15 13.05 -4.42 -8.76
CA ILE A 15 14.39 -4.18 -9.29
C ILE A 15 15.35 -5.23 -8.71
N PRO A 16 16.04 -6.02 -9.54
CA PRO A 16 17.05 -6.95 -9.06
C PRO A 16 18.30 -6.21 -8.58
N ILE A 17 18.78 -6.56 -7.39
CA ILE A 17 19.93 -5.99 -6.70
C ILE A 17 20.98 -7.08 -6.49
N SER A 18 22.23 -6.80 -6.89
CA SER A 18 23.36 -7.72 -6.76
C SER A 18 24.70 -6.98 -6.67
N GLY A 19 25.75 -7.70 -6.29
CA GLY A 19 27.12 -7.16 -6.22
C GLY A 19 27.24 -5.98 -5.25
N LYS A 20 27.91 -4.90 -5.69
CA LYS A 20 28.16 -3.71 -4.84
C LYS A 20 26.89 -3.04 -4.31
N LEU A 21 25.75 -3.19 -4.99
CA LEU A 21 24.49 -2.60 -4.53
C LEU A 21 23.99 -3.26 -3.23
N VAL A 22 24.28 -4.55 -3.03
CA VAL A 22 23.97 -5.27 -1.79
C VAL A 22 24.76 -4.67 -0.62
N GLU A 23 26.04 -4.37 -0.82
CA GLU A 23 26.87 -3.73 0.21
C GLU A 23 26.32 -2.35 0.59
N ARG A 24 25.91 -1.54 -0.40
CA ARG A 24 25.30 -0.22 -0.15
C ARG A 24 23.98 -0.33 0.59
N TYR A 25 23.14 -1.30 0.21
CA TYR A 25 21.87 -1.55 0.87
C TYR A 25 22.08 -1.97 2.33
N ASN A 26 23.02 -2.90 2.58
CA ASN A 26 23.39 -3.32 3.93
C ASN A 26 23.94 -2.17 4.78
N LYS A 27 24.71 -1.24 4.20
CA LYS A 27 25.13 -0.02 4.91
C LYS A 27 23.94 0.84 5.31
N CYS A 28 22.92 0.96 4.45
CA CYS A 28 21.68 1.69 4.80
C CYS A 28 20.94 0.99 5.94
N LEU A 29 20.76 -0.33 5.87
CA LEU A 29 20.13 -1.11 6.94
C LEU A 29 20.81 -0.88 8.30
N VAL A 30 22.14 -1.02 8.35
CA VAL A 30 22.90 -0.84 9.59
C VAL A 30 22.79 0.59 10.14
N LYS A 31 22.80 1.61 9.27
CA LYS A 31 22.62 3.01 9.67
C LYS A 31 21.23 3.31 10.22
N LEU A 32 20.21 2.61 9.71
CA LEU A 32 18.82 2.68 10.18
C LEU A 32 18.57 1.87 11.46
N GLY A 33 19.58 1.17 12.00
CA GLY A 33 19.45 0.33 13.19
C GLY A 33 19.04 -1.11 12.92
N PHE A 34 18.96 -1.52 11.66
CA PHE A 34 18.62 -2.89 11.26
C PHE A 34 19.85 -3.78 11.07
N THR A 35 19.64 -5.09 11.15
CA THR A 35 20.67 -6.08 10.83
C THR A 35 20.89 -6.19 9.32
N ALA A 36 22.14 -6.34 8.87
CA ALA A 36 22.44 -6.61 7.47
C ALA A 36 21.79 -7.92 6.98
N THR A 37 21.37 -7.97 5.72
CA THR A 37 20.95 -9.21 5.06
C THR A 37 22.17 -10.07 4.70
N LYS A 38 22.01 -11.39 4.77
CA LYS A 38 23.02 -12.37 4.33
C LYS A 38 22.86 -12.73 2.84
N LEU A 39 21.81 -12.23 2.18
CA LEU A 39 21.55 -12.51 0.77
C LEU A 39 22.60 -11.82 -0.12
N THR A 40 23.06 -12.55 -1.13
CA THR A 40 24.00 -12.05 -2.14
C THR A 40 23.31 -11.38 -3.33
N SER A 41 22.00 -11.59 -3.46
CA SER A 41 21.11 -10.93 -4.42
C SER A 41 19.67 -10.99 -3.93
N PHE A 42 18.89 -9.94 -4.21
CA PHE A 42 17.47 -9.84 -3.86
C PHE A 42 16.81 -8.81 -4.78
N SER A 43 15.50 -8.61 -4.66
CA SER A 43 14.77 -7.63 -5.45
C SER A 43 14.13 -6.57 -4.55
N ILE A 44 14.07 -5.32 -4.99
CA ILE A 44 13.45 -4.22 -4.22
C ILE A 44 12.33 -3.54 -4.97
N ASP A 45 11.40 -2.94 -4.23
CA ASP A 45 10.30 -2.14 -4.74
C ASP A 45 10.59 -0.62 -4.72
N GLY A 46 9.56 0.21 -4.91
CA GLY A 46 9.68 1.67 -4.93
C GLY A 46 10.26 2.29 -3.66
N ILE A 47 9.95 1.77 -2.47
CA ILE A 47 10.46 2.28 -1.18
C ILE A 47 11.81 1.65 -0.79
N GLY A 48 12.23 0.63 -1.53
CA GLY A 48 13.43 -0.15 -1.24
C GLY A 48 13.15 -1.38 -0.39
N TRP A 49 11.89 -1.79 -0.24
CA TRP A 49 11.51 -3.01 0.46
C TRP A 49 11.73 -4.24 -0.43
N SER A 50 12.22 -5.33 0.17
CA SER A 50 12.50 -6.61 -0.51
C SER A 50 11.67 -7.74 0.10
N PRO A 51 10.94 -8.51 -0.73
CA PRO A 51 10.23 -9.69 -0.25
C PRO A 51 11.18 -10.78 0.25
N GLU A 52 12.36 -10.92 -0.35
CA GLU A 52 13.34 -11.93 0.05
C GLU A 52 13.98 -11.60 1.40
N ILE A 53 14.25 -10.32 1.67
CA ILE A 53 14.76 -9.88 2.99
C ILE A 53 13.67 -9.98 4.06
N ALA A 54 12.42 -9.65 3.72
CA ALA A 54 11.29 -9.84 4.64
C ALA A 54 11.12 -11.30 5.05
N GLU A 55 11.27 -12.24 4.10
CA GLU A 55 11.26 -13.68 4.36
C GLU A 55 12.48 -14.13 5.19
N GLU A 56 13.68 -13.65 4.88
CA GLU A 56 14.91 -13.94 5.65
C GLU A 56 14.77 -13.51 7.12
N LYS A 57 14.18 -12.33 7.36
CA LYS A 57 14.03 -11.75 8.70
C LYS A 57 12.78 -12.20 9.42
N ASN A 58 11.86 -12.89 8.74
CA ASN A 58 10.51 -13.20 9.23
C ASN A 58 9.78 -11.94 9.73
N GLU A 59 9.96 -10.82 9.03
CA GLU A 59 9.38 -9.52 9.35
C GLU A 59 8.98 -8.81 8.05
N VAL A 60 7.68 -8.59 7.88
CA VAL A 60 7.15 -7.99 6.64
C VAL A 60 7.57 -6.53 6.56
N PHE A 61 7.53 -5.78 7.65
CA PHE A 61 7.82 -4.35 7.67
C PHE A 61 9.22 -4.08 8.24
N TYR A 62 10.23 -4.82 7.78
CA TYR A 62 11.59 -4.74 8.33
C TYR A 62 12.29 -3.38 8.13
N LEU A 63 11.74 -2.49 7.31
CA LEU A 63 12.21 -1.11 7.16
C LEU A 63 11.60 -0.15 8.18
N ASN A 64 10.77 -0.65 9.10
CA ASN A 64 10.13 0.14 10.13
C ASN A 64 10.72 -0.21 11.50
N ASN A 65 11.04 0.82 12.29
CA ASN A 65 11.39 0.66 13.69
C ASN A 65 10.12 0.84 14.53
N GLY A 66 9.43 -0.27 14.79
CA GLY A 66 8.11 -0.25 15.41
C GLY A 66 7.05 0.30 14.45
N GLU A 67 5.97 0.83 15.01
CA GLU A 67 4.80 1.25 14.23
C GLU A 67 4.88 2.71 13.75
N ALA A 68 5.63 3.57 14.45
CA ALA A 68 5.74 4.99 14.12
C ALA A 68 6.82 5.27 13.06
N ASN A 69 8.00 4.66 13.22
CA ASN A 69 9.19 5.08 12.47
C ASN A 69 9.35 4.28 11.18
N SER A 70 8.86 4.83 10.07
CA SER A 70 8.97 4.23 8.73
C SER A 70 10.17 4.80 7.96
N HIS A 71 10.89 3.94 7.26
CA HIS A 71 12.07 4.35 6.49
C HIS A 71 12.00 3.89 5.04
N ALA A 72 12.78 4.53 4.19
CA ALA A 72 12.98 4.11 2.80
C ALA A 72 14.47 4.00 2.48
N ILE A 73 14.81 3.13 1.54
CA ILE A 73 16.17 3.00 1.02
C ILE A 73 16.13 3.26 -0.48
N ILE A 74 16.90 4.25 -0.94
CA ILE A 74 17.04 4.57 -2.36
C ILE A 74 18.48 4.28 -2.79
N ILE A 75 18.65 3.21 -3.58
CA ILE A 75 19.94 2.80 -4.12
C ILE A 75 20.06 2.98 -5.63
N THR A 76 18.96 3.28 -6.33
CA THR A 76 18.93 3.43 -7.79
C THR A 76 17.83 4.39 -8.24
N PRO A 77 18.03 5.17 -9.33
CA PRO A 77 16.97 6.02 -9.88
C PRO A 77 15.81 5.22 -10.48
N LEU A 78 16.01 3.92 -10.75
CA LEU A 78 14.99 3.03 -11.27
C LEU A 78 13.80 2.84 -10.32
N GLN A 79 13.96 3.15 -9.03
CA GLN A 79 12.86 3.13 -8.05
C GLN A 79 11.77 4.17 -8.34
N LYS A 80 12.06 5.16 -9.20
CA LYS A 80 11.10 6.22 -9.56
C LYS A 80 9.85 5.62 -10.21
N GLY A 81 8.71 5.80 -9.55
CA GLY A 81 7.40 5.43 -10.07
C GLY A 81 7.06 3.95 -9.97
N LEU A 82 7.92 3.13 -9.35
CA LEU A 82 7.61 1.74 -9.09
C LEU A 82 6.54 1.58 -8.00
N PRO A 83 5.77 0.47 -8.03
CA PRO A 83 4.82 0.16 -6.98
C PRO A 83 5.53 -0.06 -5.64
N ILE A 84 4.82 0.26 -4.56
CA ILE A 84 5.16 -0.12 -3.19
C ILE A 84 4.21 -1.24 -2.83
N TYR A 85 4.73 -2.44 -2.56
CA TYR A 85 3.87 -3.62 -2.40
C TYR A 85 3.28 -3.73 -0.99
N ASN A 86 4.05 -3.31 0.02
CA ASN A 86 3.65 -3.34 1.42
C ASN A 86 3.77 -1.94 2.04
N PRO A 87 2.94 -0.97 1.60
CA PRO A 87 2.89 0.33 2.25
C PRO A 87 2.40 0.15 3.69
N TYR A 88 3.11 0.76 4.63
CA TYR A 88 2.67 0.78 6.02
C TYR A 88 1.58 1.85 6.21
N HIS A 89 1.73 2.98 5.52
CA HIS A 89 0.73 4.03 5.42
C HIS A 89 0.24 4.18 3.98
N SER A 90 -1.05 4.50 3.79
CA SER A 90 -1.61 4.72 2.44
C SER A 90 -0.93 5.87 1.69
N TYR A 91 -0.29 6.81 2.39
CA TYR A 91 0.43 7.93 1.79
C TYR A 91 1.90 7.62 1.44
N ASP A 92 2.46 6.45 1.78
CA ASP A 92 3.88 6.13 1.50
C ASP A 92 4.22 6.27 0.00
N ILE A 93 3.25 5.91 -0.86
CA ILE A 93 3.34 6.07 -2.32
C ILE A 93 3.45 7.55 -2.71
N GLU A 94 2.70 8.43 -2.04
CA GLU A 94 2.74 9.87 -2.28
C GLU A 94 4.06 10.49 -1.78
N LEU A 95 4.57 10.05 -0.63
CA LEU A 95 5.88 10.47 -0.12
C LEU A 95 6.98 10.15 -1.14
N MET A 96 7.02 8.92 -1.66
CA MET A 96 8.02 8.53 -2.65
C MET A 96 7.85 9.28 -3.98
N LYS A 97 6.61 9.52 -4.43
CA LYS A 97 6.35 10.38 -5.61
C LYS A 97 6.90 11.79 -5.39
N LEU A 98 6.73 12.36 -4.21
CA LEU A 98 7.21 13.71 -3.86
C LEU A 98 8.74 13.77 -3.81
N VAL A 99 9.39 12.77 -3.22
CA VAL A 99 10.86 12.62 -3.21
C VAL A 99 11.42 12.64 -4.63
N PHE A 100 10.90 11.80 -5.52
CA PHE A 100 11.40 11.74 -6.89
C PHE A 100 10.99 12.96 -7.73
N LYS A 101 9.85 13.60 -7.44
CA LYS A 101 9.45 14.85 -8.09
C LYS A 101 10.46 15.96 -7.80
N ASN A 102 10.90 16.08 -6.54
CA ASN A 102 11.78 17.17 -6.11
C ASN A 102 13.26 16.88 -6.42
N TYR A 103 13.69 15.62 -6.29
CA TYR A 103 15.13 15.29 -6.27
C TYR A 103 15.58 14.22 -7.27
N ALA A 104 14.80 13.84 -8.29
CA ALA A 104 15.21 12.80 -9.26
C ALA A 104 16.62 12.97 -9.83
N LYS A 105 17.00 14.17 -10.27
CA LYS A 105 18.35 14.45 -10.82
C LYS A 105 19.45 14.27 -9.76
N LYS A 106 19.20 14.73 -8.53
CA LYS A 106 20.14 14.58 -7.40
C LYS A 106 20.26 13.11 -6.99
N ILE A 107 19.15 12.39 -6.89
CA ILE A 107 19.12 10.95 -6.61
C ILE A 107 19.92 10.18 -7.67
N GLN A 108 19.71 10.47 -8.96
CA GLN A 108 20.48 9.84 -10.05
C GLN A 108 21.99 10.11 -9.92
N ASN A 109 22.37 11.33 -9.56
CA ASN A 109 23.78 11.67 -9.33
C ASN A 109 24.34 10.89 -8.13
N ILE A 110 23.66 10.92 -6.98
CA ILE A 110 24.11 10.31 -5.72
C ILE A 110 24.20 8.78 -5.82
N THR A 111 23.22 8.13 -6.45
CA THR A 111 23.13 6.67 -6.52
C THR A 111 24.14 6.02 -7.47
N ARG A 112 24.90 6.81 -8.24
CA ARG A 112 26.00 6.31 -9.10
C ARG A 112 27.07 5.59 -8.28
N ASP A 113 27.51 6.20 -7.19
CA ASP A 113 28.61 5.73 -6.33
C ASP A 113 28.19 5.53 -4.86
N SER A 114 27.03 6.05 -4.46
CA SER A 114 26.51 5.99 -3.09
C SER A 114 25.06 5.47 -3.05
N ALA A 115 24.40 5.63 -1.90
CA ALA A 115 23.00 5.32 -1.64
C ALA A 115 22.42 6.31 -0.61
N LEU A 116 21.10 6.37 -0.57
CA LEU A 116 20.33 7.23 0.32
C LEU A 116 19.45 6.35 1.19
N TYR A 117 19.27 6.76 2.44
CA TYR A 117 18.12 6.32 3.23
C TYR A 117 17.31 7.54 3.64
N LEU A 118 16.00 7.33 3.74
CA LEU A 118 15.03 8.31 4.15
C LEU A 118 14.47 7.91 5.50
N ASP A 119 14.24 8.91 6.31
CA ASP A 119 13.51 8.81 7.56
C ASP A 119 12.23 9.65 7.41
N PHE A 120 11.08 9.03 7.70
CA PHE A 120 9.79 9.71 7.68
C PHE A 120 9.43 10.06 9.12
N ASP A 121 9.85 11.25 9.53
CA ASP A 121 9.68 11.73 10.89
C ASP A 121 8.31 12.39 11.06
N GLN A 122 7.45 11.82 11.90
CA GLN A 122 6.15 12.40 12.26
C GLN A 122 6.16 13.12 13.61
N GLN A 123 7.35 13.34 14.19
CA GLN A 123 7.57 13.87 15.54
C GLN A 123 6.91 13.00 16.62
N ILE A 124 6.85 11.70 16.37
CA ILE A 124 6.28 10.69 17.27
C ILE A 124 7.33 9.61 17.43
N ASP A 125 7.95 9.55 18.61
CA ASP A 125 9.01 8.57 18.87
C ASP A 125 8.45 7.14 18.85
N VAL A 126 7.34 6.93 19.56
CA VAL A 126 6.69 5.63 19.77
C VAL A 126 5.20 5.85 19.99
N PHE A 127 4.40 4.91 19.49
CA PHE A 127 2.98 4.81 19.77
C PHE A 127 2.73 4.08 21.10
N TYR A 128 1.88 4.65 21.95
CA TYR A 128 1.49 4.04 23.22
C TYR A 128 0.05 3.54 23.18
N GLU A 129 -0.84 4.31 22.55
CA GLU A 129 -2.28 4.03 22.54
C GLU A 129 -2.86 4.21 21.12
N PRO A 130 -3.92 3.47 20.74
CA PRO A 130 -4.46 3.53 19.37
C PRO A 130 -4.87 4.92 18.89
N LEU A 131 -5.29 5.82 19.79
CA LEU A 131 -5.66 7.19 19.44
C LEU A 131 -4.46 8.11 19.17
N ASP A 132 -3.23 7.67 19.45
CA ASP A 132 -2.02 8.41 19.05
C ASP A 132 -1.92 8.59 17.53
N VAL A 133 -2.61 7.76 16.73
CA VAL A 133 -2.73 7.93 15.27
C VAL A 133 -3.34 9.29 14.91
N LEU A 134 -4.11 9.92 15.80
CA LEU A 134 -4.64 11.27 15.61
C LEU A 134 -3.55 12.36 15.61
N LYS A 135 -2.41 12.11 16.26
CA LYS A 135 -1.28 13.05 16.34
C LYS A 135 -0.56 13.22 15.00
N TYR A 136 -0.70 12.27 14.08
CA TYR A 136 -0.09 12.35 12.75
C TYR A 136 -0.55 13.61 12.05
N LYS A 137 0.32 14.41 11.46
CA LYS A 137 -0.16 15.52 10.62
C LYS A 137 0.87 15.91 9.61
N ASP A 138 2.02 16.34 10.09
CA ASP A 138 3.12 16.73 9.23
C ASP A 138 4.20 15.66 9.31
N ILE A 139 4.56 15.13 8.15
CA ILE A 139 5.64 14.17 7.97
C ILE A 139 6.81 14.90 7.34
N THR A 140 7.95 14.90 8.04
CA THR A 140 9.21 15.45 7.55
C THR A 140 10.04 14.32 6.95
N ILE A 141 10.25 14.39 5.64
CA ILE A 141 11.11 13.45 4.92
C ILE A 141 12.56 13.93 5.05
N ASN A 142 13.33 13.24 5.89
CA ASN A 142 14.75 13.50 6.10
C ASN A 142 15.61 12.66 5.14
N PHE A 143 16.69 13.25 4.64
CA PHE A 143 17.58 12.61 3.67
C PHE A 143 18.98 12.39 4.24
N HIS A 144 19.41 11.14 4.22
CA HIS A 144 20.72 10.75 4.72
C HIS A 144 21.51 10.00 3.65
N LEU A 145 22.79 10.33 3.53
CA LEU A 145 23.71 9.66 2.61
C LEU A 145 24.56 8.65 3.38
N ILE A 146 24.87 7.52 2.75
CA ILE A 146 25.86 6.59 3.29
C ILE A 146 27.28 7.18 3.20
N ASP A 147 28.19 6.66 4.03
CA ASP A 147 29.62 7.02 4.06
C ASP A 147 29.91 8.51 4.35
N ASP A 148 28.97 9.23 4.98
CA ASP A 148 29.08 10.65 5.35
C ASP A 148 29.59 11.53 4.19
N LEU A 149 29.06 11.31 2.98
CA LEU A 149 29.48 12.02 1.76
C LEU A 149 29.50 13.56 1.92
N LYS A 150 28.59 14.10 2.75
CA LYS A 150 28.58 15.53 3.13
C LYS A 150 29.85 15.94 3.88
N LYS A 151 30.29 15.13 4.85
CA LYS A 151 31.54 15.33 5.59
C LYS A 151 32.75 15.20 4.68
N ALA A 152 32.77 14.16 3.83
CA ALA A 152 33.83 13.96 2.85
C ALA A 152 33.97 15.15 1.87
N LYS A 153 32.85 15.72 1.41
CA LYS A 153 32.87 16.94 0.58
C LYS A 153 33.46 18.12 1.33
N LYS A 154 33.05 18.35 2.59
CA LYS A 154 33.59 19.44 3.42
C LYS A 154 35.10 19.30 3.65
N GLU A 155 35.57 18.08 3.91
CA GLU A 155 37.00 17.78 4.07
C GLU A 155 37.76 18.00 2.76
N GLN A 156 37.23 17.54 1.62
CA GLN A 156 37.86 17.73 0.31
C GLN A 156 37.96 19.22 -0.07
N LEU A 157 36.91 20.01 0.17
CA LEU A 157 36.94 21.46 -0.06
C LEU A 157 37.98 22.15 0.83
N LYS A 158 38.08 21.76 2.10
CA LYS A 158 39.10 22.28 3.01
C LYS A 158 40.53 21.93 2.57
N LEU A 159 40.74 20.71 2.04
CA LEU A 159 42.04 20.31 1.49
C LEU A 159 42.40 21.16 0.26
N VAL A 160 41.42 21.43 -0.61
CA VAL A 160 41.62 22.30 -1.79
C VAL A 160 41.90 23.75 -1.39
N GLU A 161 41.18 24.30 -0.41
CA GLU A 161 41.44 25.63 0.15
C GLU A 161 42.85 25.70 0.75
N THR A 162 43.25 24.68 1.51
CA THR A 162 44.59 24.60 2.11
C THR A 162 45.66 24.52 1.03
N PHE A 163 45.43 23.74 -0.01
CA PHE A 163 46.33 23.59 -1.16
C PHE A 163 46.55 24.89 -1.93
N ASN A 164 45.47 25.65 -2.12
CA ASN A 164 45.52 26.95 -2.82
C ASN A 164 46.08 28.10 -1.96
N LYS A 165 46.38 27.85 -0.68
CA LYS A 165 46.87 28.87 0.24
C LYS A 165 48.41 28.90 0.27
N ASP A 166 48.97 30.10 0.13
CA ASP A 166 50.41 30.37 0.22
C ASP A 166 51.24 29.47 -0.72
N HIS A 167 52.21 28.73 -0.18
CA HIS A 167 53.08 27.82 -0.92
C HIS A 167 52.73 26.34 -0.70
N ASN A 168 51.54 26.02 -0.16
CA ASN A 168 51.17 24.64 0.18
C ASN A 168 51.06 23.71 -1.05
N PHE A 169 51.05 24.27 -2.27
CA PHE A 169 51.06 23.51 -3.52
C PHE A 169 52.34 22.69 -3.75
N ILE A 170 53.41 22.88 -2.96
CA ILE A 170 54.62 22.05 -3.00
C ILE A 170 54.60 20.91 -1.97
N ASP A 171 53.61 20.87 -1.07
CA ASP A 171 53.53 19.85 -0.02
C ASP A 171 53.04 18.50 -0.59
N GLU A 172 53.97 17.56 -0.72
CA GLU A 172 53.68 16.21 -1.19
C GLU A 172 52.71 15.43 -0.30
N ASN A 173 52.66 15.71 1.02
CA ASN A 173 51.69 15.08 1.90
C ASN A 173 50.27 15.55 1.57
N LEU A 174 50.11 16.84 1.28
CA LEU A 174 48.82 17.41 0.88
C LEU A 174 48.36 16.85 -0.47
N HIS A 175 49.29 16.64 -1.41
CA HIS A 175 49.01 15.94 -2.67
C HIS A 175 48.48 14.52 -2.42
N GLN A 176 49.13 13.75 -1.54
CA GLN A 176 48.68 12.39 -1.22
C GLN A 176 47.31 12.36 -0.54
N GLN A 177 47.00 13.32 0.32
CA GLN A 177 45.66 13.46 0.92
C GLN A 177 44.59 13.73 -0.14
N LEU A 178 44.85 14.66 -1.07
CA LEU A 178 43.93 14.97 -2.18
C LEU A 178 43.72 13.77 -3.10
N ILE A 179 44.80 13.07 -3.48
CA ILE A 179 44.73 11.86 -4.34
C ILE A 179 43.95 10.75 -3.65
N THR A 180 44.22 10.49 -2.36
CA THR A 180 43.50 9.49 -1.57
C THR A 180 42.01 9.81 -1.48
N SER A 181 41.67 11.07 -1.20
CA SER A 181 40.28 11.55 -1.17
C SER A 181 39.59 11.34 -2.53
N ALA A 182 40.25 11.72 -3.63
CA ALA A 182 39.71 11.60 -4.98
C ALA A 182 39.54 10.13 -5.42
N LYS A 183 40.48 9.24 -5.07
CA LYS A 183 40.36 7.80 -5.36
C LYS A 183 39.21 7.15 -4.60
N LYS A 184 38.95 7.59 -3.37
CA LYS A 184 37.92 7.00 -2.51
C LYS A 184 36.51 7.50 -2.83
N TYR A 185 36.34 8.81 -3.03
CA TYR A 185 35.02 9.44 -3.15
C TYR A 185 34.75 10.13 -4.50
N GLY A 186 35.73 10.14 -5.40
CA GLY A 186 35.67 10.94 -6.63
C GLY A 186 35.87 12.43 -6.39
N ASP A 187 35.50 13.24 -7.38
CA ASP A 187 35.49 14.69 -7.28
C ASP A 187 34.14 15.19 -6.75
N LEU A 188 34.13 15.74 -5.54
CA LEU A 188 32.94 16.25 -4.87
C LEU A 188 32.83 17.78 -4.92
N ARG A 189 33.81 18.49 -5.50
CA ARG A 189 33.91 19.96 -5.42
C ARG A 189 32.64 20.65 -5.91
N GLU A 190 32.21 20.30 -7.12
CA GLU A 190 31.02 20.89 -7.77
C GLU A 190 29.76 20.03 -7.59
N ARG A 191 29.86 18.91 -6.87
CA ARG A 191 28.78 17.93 -6.79
C ARG A 191 27.68 18.41 -5.84
N ASP A 192 26.51 18.74 -6.37
CA ASP A 192 25.34 19.06 -5.56
C ASP A 192 24.76 17.77 -4.94
N ILE A 193 24.93 17.64 -3.63
CA ILE A 193 24.50 16.51 -2.80
C ILE A 193 23.62 16.99 -1.63
N GLU A 194 23.15 18.23 -1.70
CA GLU A 194 22.30 18.81 -0.67
C GLU A 194 20.84 18.45 -0.94
N LEU A 195 20.23 17.78 0.02
CA LEU A 195 18.83 17.38 0.01
C LEU A 195 18.21 18.00 1.25
N LEU A 196 17.34 18.99 1.03
CA LEU A 196 16.61 19.64 2.11
C LEU A 196 15.43 18.74 2.51
N PRO A 197 15.03 18.74 3.79
CA PRO A 197 13.85 18.00 4.21
C PRO A 197 12.61 18.45 3.43
N ILE A 198 11.72 17.52 3.15
CA ILE A 198 10.42 17.81 2.53
C ILE A 198 9.33 17.62 3.58
N ILE A 199 8.46 18.62 3.73
CA ILE A 199 7.30 18.52 4.61
C ILE A 199 6.09 18.06 3.77
N TYR A 200 5.42 17.02 4.23
CA TYR A 200 4.16 16.53 3.66
C TYR A 200 3.10 16.54 4.76
N THR A 201 1.97 17.21 4.52
CA THR A 201 0.84 17.21 5.44
C THR A 201 -0.15 16.11 5.04
N SER A 202 -0.36 15.13 5.91
CA SER A 202 -1.32 14.05 5.70
C SER A 202 -2.76 14.52 5.91
N ASP A 203 -3.63 13.97 5.08
CA ASP A 203 -5.08 14.15 5.17
C ASP A 203 -5.69 12.89 5.83
N SER A 204 -6.69 12.29 5.19
CA SER A 204 -7.25 11.01 5.57
C SER A 204 -6.35 9.89 5.06
N PHE A 205 -6.05 8.90 5.90
CA PHE A 205 -5.11 7.84 5.56
C PHE A 205 -5.45 6.51 6.25
N TYR A 206 -4.78 5.45 5.80
CA TYR A 206 -4.75 4.15 6.46
C TYR A 206 -3.34 3.88 6.98
N THR A 207 -3.22 3.28 8.17
CA THR A 207 -1.96 2.80 8.73
C THR A 207 -2.10 1.36 9.19
N LYS A 208 -1.02 0.58 9.11
CA LYS A 208 -0.91 -0.77 9.68
C LYS A 208 -0.67 -0.77 11.19
N ALA A 209 -0.43 0.39 11.80
CA ALA A 209 -0.32 0.53 13.26
C ALA A 209 -1.56 -0.05 13.95
N PHE A 210 -1.36 -0.65 15.13
CA PHE A 210 -2.40 -1.31 15.91
C PHE A 210 -3.20 -2.37 15.12
N GLY A 211 -2.57 -2.99 14.13
CA GLY A 211 -3.15 -4.00 13.26
C GLY A 211 -4.05 -3.48 12.13
N GLY A 212 -4.19 -2.17 11.97
CA GLY A 212 -4.92 -1.57 10.85
C GLY A 212 -5.93 -0.52 11.32
N VAL A 213 -5.69 0.74 10.98
CA VAL A 213 -6.56 1.87 11.33
C VAL A 213 -6.75 2.79 10.13
N TYR A 214 -8.00 3.08 9.78
CA TYR A 214 -8.36 4.18 8.90
C TYR A 214 -8.64 5.41 9.73
N LEU A 215 -8.07 6.55 9.33
CA LEU A 215 -8.39 7.85 9.88
C LEU A 215 -8.97 8.74 8.79
N LEU A 216 -10.22 9.14 8.95
CA LEU A 216 -10.95 10.01 8.04
C LEU A 216 -11.14 11.39 8.69
N ARG A 217 -10.40 12.41 8.23
CA ARG A 217 -10.32 13.73 8.89
C ARG A 217 -11.28 14.78 8.37
N ASN A 218 -11.58 14.74 7.08
CA ASN A 218 -12.30 15.83 6.40
C ASN A 218 -13.82 15.71 6.51
N PHE A 219 -14.30 15.44 7.72
CA PHE A 219 -15.72 15.27 8.03
C PHE A 219 -16.06 16.06 9.29
N ILE A 220 -17.35 16.23 9.59
CA ILE A 220 -17.83 17.02 10.74
C ILE A 220 -17.15 16.58 12.04
N LYS A 221 -16.95 15.27 12.19
CA LYS A 221 -16.10 14.65 13.21
C LYS A 221 -15.13 13.68 12.54
N PRO A 222 -13.86 13.59 12.97
CA PRO A 222 -12.97 12.56 12.48
C PRO A 222 -13.52 11.17 12.77
N ILE A 223 -13.34 10.25 11.83
CA ILE A 223 -13.80 8.86 11.97
C ILE A 223 -12.58 7.96 11.98
N LEU A 224 -12.42 7.17 13.05
CA LEU A 224 -11.49 6.05 13.11
C LEU A 224 -12.22 4.75 12.84
N ILE A 225 -11.62 3.92 11.99
CA ILE A 225 -12.13 2.58 11.69
C ILE A 225 -11.00 1.60 11.93
N PHE A 226 -11.22 0.69 12.87
CA PHE A 226 -10.24 -0.30 13.30
C PHE A 226 -10.50 -1.63 12.62
N GLU A 227 -9.45 -2.24 12.08
CA GLU A 227 -9.48 -3.62 11.57
C GLU A 227 -9.39 -4.63 12.72
N GLU A 228 -8.57 -4.33 13.74
CA GLU A 228 -8.39 -5.18 14.92
C GLU A 228 -9.35 -4.86 16.07
N LYS A 229 -9.85 -5.91 16.72
CA LYS A 229 -10.87 -5.80 17.76
C LYS A 229 -10.29 -5.34 19.10
N GLU A 230 -9.08 -5.77 19.42
CA GLU A 230 -8.34 -5.39 20.63
C GLU A 230 -8.08 -3.88 20.64
N ALA A 231 -7.50 -3.35 19.56
CA ALA A 231 -7.23 -1.92 19.40
C ALA A 231 -8.51 -1.08 19.49
N TYR A 232 -9.60 -1.53 18.86
CA TYR A 232 -10.89 -0.86 18.98
C TYR A 232 -11.39 -0.78 20.42
N LYS A 233 -11.34 -1.90 21.16
CA LYS A 233 -11.82 -1.97 22.55
C LYS A 233 -11.03 -1.06 23.49
N GLU A 234 -9.75 -0.90 23.24
CA GLU A 234 -8.90 0.01 23.99
C GLU A 234 -9.29 1.47 23.67
N ALA A 235 -9.36 1.82 22.39
CA ALA A 235 -9.65 3.16 21.91
C ALA A 235 -10.98 3.72 22.41
N ILE A 236 -12.05 2.91 22.44
CA ILE A 236 -13.39 3.39 22.85
C ILE A 236 -13.48 3.79 24.33
N ASN A 237 -12.52 3.40 25.17
CA ASN A 237 -12.49 3.82 26.57
C ASN A 237 -11.85 5.19 26.76
N ASP A 238 -11.12 5.69 25.76
CA ASP A 238 -10.52 7.00 25.79
C ASP A 238 -11.51 8.06 25.29
N THR A 239 -11.89 8.96 26.20
CA THR A 239 -12.82 10.06 25.93
C THR A 239 -12.10 11.40 25.68
N THR A 240 -10.78 11.38 25.51
CA THR A 240 -9.95 12.58 25.35
C THR A 240 -10.23 13.31 24.04
N TYR A 241 -10.58 12.58 22.98
CA TYR A 241 -10.79 13.12 21.64
C TYR A 241 -12.26 13.04 21.23
N ASP A 242 -12.76 14.10 20.59
CA ASP A 242 -14.11 14.10 19.99
C ASP A 242 -14.07 13.46 18.59
N VAL A 243 -14.16 12.13 18.55
CA VAL A 243 -14.07 11.33 17.32
C VAL A 243 -15.13 10.22 17.28
N LEU A 244 -15.49 9.80 16.07
CA LEU A 244 -16.32 8.61 15.86
C LEU A 244 -15.41 7.40 15.70
N MET A 245 -15.73 6.29 16.36
CA MET A 245 -14.91 5.07 16.33
C MET A 245 -15.76 3.86 15.97
N PHE A 246 -15.31 3.10 14.98
CA PHE A 246 -15.95 1.87 14.54
C PHE A 246 -14.96 0.73 14.40
N HIS A 247 -15.44 -0.48 14.61
CA HIS A 247 -14.75 -1.68 14.12
C HIS A 247 -15.26 -2.02 12.71
N VAL A 248 -14.39 -2.49 11.81
CA VAL A 248 -14.72 -2.75 10.39
C VAL A 248 -15.91 -3.71 10.19
N ALA A 249 -16.16 -4.61 11.17
CA ALA A 249 -17.26 -5.56 11.14
C ALA A 249 -18.59 -5.03 11.73
N GLN A 250 -18.64 -3.79 12.24
CA GLN A 250 -19.87 -3.22 12.79
C GLN A 250 -20.86 -2.84 11.67
N PRO A 251 -22.12 -3.29 11.72
CA PRO A 251 -23.12 -2.94 10.71
C PRO A 251 -23.38 -1.44 10.58
N GLU A 252 -23.29 -0.70 11.70
CA GLU A 252 -23.55 0.73 11.78
C GLU A 252 -22.56 1.56 10.95
N LEU A 253 -21.35 1.04 10.71
CA LEU A 253 -20.31 1.71 9.92
C LEU A 253 -20.83 2.08 8.53
N MET A 254 -21.49 1.15 7.83
CA MET A 254 -21.98 1.40 6.47
C MET A 254 -23.07 2.46 6.43
N SER A 255 -23.95 2.49 7.44
CA SER A 255 -24.94 3.56 7.59
C SER A 255 -24.26 4.90 7.80
N GLN A 256 -23.25 4.96 8.68
CA GLN A 256 -22.52 6.20 8.98
C GLN A 256 -21.76 6.74 7.76
N LEU A 257 -21.07 5.88 7.01
CA LEU A 257 -20.39 6.27 5.78
C LEU A 257 -21.37 6.82 4.73
N LYS A 258 -22.57 6.24 4.64
CA LYS A 258 -23.61 6.72 3.72
C LYS A 258 -24.20 8.05 4.17
N ASP A 259 -24.52 8.19 5.45
CA ASP A 259 -25.13 9.41 6.01
C ASP A 259 -24.18 10.62 5.89
N HIS A 260 -22.87 10.38 5.97
CA HIS A 260 -21.83 11.39 5.75
C HIS A 260 -21.45 11.59 4.27
N VAL A 261 -22.17 10.97 3.32
CA VAL A 261 -21.93 11.10 1.88
C VAL A 261 -20.50 10.70 1.49
N ILE A 262 -19.94 9.69 2.18
CA ILE A 262 -18.62 9.12 1.91
C ILE A 262 -18.75 8.02 0.85
N ILE A 263 -19.85 7.28 0.89
CA ILE A 263 -20.15 6.19 -0.03
C ILE A 263 -21.55 6.35 -0.61
N GLU A 264 -21.75 5.79 -1.80
CA GLU A 264 -23.03 5.74 -2.47
C GLU A 264 -23.25 4.37 -3.11
N CYS A 265 -24.52 4.01 -3.29
CA CYS A 265 -24.93 2.83 -4.03
C CYS A 265 -26.31 3.08 -4.66
N ASP A 266 -26.36 3.07 -5.98
CA ASP A 266 -27.61 3.06 -6.74
C ASP A 266 -27.78 1.69 -7.42
N LEU A 267 -28.64 0.86 -6.84
CA LEU A 267 -28.89 -0.49 -7.36
C LEU A 267 -29.47 -0.49 -8.77
N GLU A 268 -30.23 0.53 -9.18
CA GLU A 268 -30.81 0.58 -10.53
C GLU A 268 -29.72 0.78 -11.59
N THR A 269 -28.71 1.58 -11.28
CA THR A 269 -27.55 1.81 -12.15
C THR A 269 -26.52 0.67 -12.05
N GLU A 270 -26.30 0.12 -10.86
CA GLU A 270 -25.30 -0.93 -10.65
C GLU A 270 -25.74 -2.28 -11.25
N VAL A 271 -27.03 -2.62 -11.16
CA VAL A 271 -27.57 -3.85 -11.77
C VAL A 271 -27.56 -3.70 -13.30
N GLY A 272 -26.59 -4.38 -13.93
CA GLY A 272 -26.29 -4.25 -15.36
C GLY A 272 -24.85 -3.80 -15.63
N SER A 273 -24.15 -3.33 -14.61
CA SER A 273 -22.73 -3.00 -14.71
C SER A 273 -21.85 -4.25 -14.81
N LYS A 274 -20.68 -4.12 -15.45
CA LYS A 274 -19.66 -5.18 -15.45
C LYS A 274 -19.19 -5.54 -14.04
N ARG A 275 -19.22 -4.57 -13.13
CA ARG A 275 -18.86 -4.73 -11.72
C ARG A 275 -19.86 -5.60 -10.98
N TYR A 276 -21.15 -5.35 -11.13
CA TYR A 276 -22.20 -6.19 -10.54
C TYR A 276 -22.07 -7.65 -11.01
N GLU A 277 -21.92 -7.87 -12.32
CA GLU A 277 -21.75 -9.21 -12.87
C GLU A 277 -20.52 -9.93 -12.30
N ARG A 278 -19.41 -9.21 -12.08
CA ARG A 278 -18.20 -9.77 -11.47
C ARG A 278 -18.43 -10.16 -10.00
N ILE A 279 -19.04 -9.29 -9.20
CA ILE A 279 -19.37 -9.55 -7.79
C ILE A 279 -20.34 -10.73 -7.68
N LYS A 280 -21.40 -10.72 -8.48
CA LYS A 280 -22.40 -11.80 -8.55
C LYS A 280 -21.75 -13.15 -8.88
N LYS A 281 -20.87 -13.19 -9.90
CA LYS A 281 -20.14 -14.39 -10.27
C LYS A 281 -19.17 -14.86 -9.19
N PHE A 282 -18.51 -13.94 -8.48
CA PHE A 282 -17.63 -14.31 -7.38
C PHE A 282 -18.40 -14.96 -6.23
N ILE A 283 -19.50 -14.33 -5.78
CA ILE A 283 -20.38 -14.86 -4.71
C ILE A 283 -20.96 -16.22 -5.15
N PHE A 284 -21.41 -16.34 -6.40
CA PHE A 284 -21.89 -17.61 -6.94
C PHE A 284 -20.78 -18.67 -6.96
N GLY A 285 -19.57 -18.31 -7.35
CA GLY A 285 -18.41 -19.21 -7.36
C GLY A 285 -18.00 -19.69 -5.97
N GLU A 286 -18.27 -18.92 -4.90
CA GLU A 286 -18.10 -19.37 -3.51
C GLU A 286 -19.16 -20.39 -3.08
N ALA A 287 -20.35 -20.32 -3.66
CA ALA A 287 -21.46 -21.22 -3.37
C ALA A 287 -21.34 -22.58 -4.07
N LEU A 288 -20.55 -22.68 -5.13
CA LEU A 288 -20.39 -23.92 -5.90
C LEU A 288 -19.63 -24.97 -5.09
N LYS A 289 -20.26 -26.13 -4.91
CA LYS A 289 -19.67 -27.33 -4.28
C LYS A 289 -19.80 -28.50 -5.24
N GLU A 290 -18.76 -29.35 -5.30
CA GLU A 290 -18.76 -30.62 -6.05
C GLU A 290 -19.27 -30.49 -7.50
N THR A 291 -18.59 -29.65 -8.30
CA THR A 291 -19.00 -29.37 -9.67
C THR A 291 -18.46 -30.38 -10.68
N GLN A 292 -19.32 -30.90 -11.55
CA GLN A 292 -18.90 -31.72 -12.71
C GLN A 292 -18.09 -30.94 -13.76
N HIS A 293 -18.36 -29.63 -13.92
CA HIS A 293 -17.63 -28.76 -14.82
C HIS A 293 -16.63 -27.90 -14.03
N PRO A 294 -15.53 -27.44 -14.65
CA PRO A 294 -14.63 -26.46 -14.04
C PRO A 294 -15.39 -25.18 -13.66
N VAL A 295 -15.14 -24.65 -12.45
CA VAL A 295 -15.79 -23.42 -11.96
C VAL A 295 -15.61 -22.25 -12.94
N ASN A 296 -14.45 -22.12 -13.58
CA ASN A 296 -14.20 -21.11 -14.60
C ASN A 296 -15.24 -21.13 -15.73
N ASP A 297 -15.58 -22.33 -16.21
CA ASP A 297 -16.49 -22.49 -17.33
C ASP A 297 -17.93 -22.20 -16.89
N ILE A 298 -18.28 -22.64 -15.67
CA ILE A 298 -19.58 -22.33 -15.05
C ILE A 298 -19.79 -20.82 -14.90
N LEU A 299 -18.75 -20.07 -14.52
CA LEU A 299 -18.84 -18.62 -14.33
C LEU A 299 -18.81 -17.83 -15.65
N LYS A 300 -18.31 -18.41 -16.74
CA LYS A 300 -18.22 -17.77 -18.06
C LYS A 300 -19.41 -18.09 -18.96
N ASP A 301 -19.86 -19.34 -18.99
CA ASP A 301 -20.95 -19.79 -19.83
C ASP A 301 -22.32 -19.51 -19.21
N LYS A 302 -23.21 -18.85 -19.97
CA LYS A 302 -24.54 -18.45 -19.49
C LYS A 302 -25.46 -19.65 -19.21
N THR A 303 -25.31 -20.74 -19.95
CA THR A 303 -26.15 -21.94 -19.83
C THR A 303 -25.74 -22.74 -18.60
N LEU A 304 -24.45 -22.97 -18.41
CA LEU A 304 -23.89 -23.60 -17.22
C LEU A 304 -24.21 -22.78 -15.98
N PHE A 305 -24.02 -21.45 -16.00
CA PHE A 305 -24.38 -20.58 -14.89
C PHE A 305 -25.83 -20.80 -14.43
N LYS A 306 -26.79 -20.77 -15.37
CA LYS A 306 -28.21 -21.01 -15.07
C LYS A 306 -28.48 -22.43 -14.56
N SER A 307 -27.83 -23.43 -15.14
CA SER A 307 -27.99 -24.83 -14.73
C SER A 307 -27.54 -25.02 -13.28
N TYR A 308 -26.34 -24.53 -12.93
CA TYR A 308 -25.80 -24.65 -11.58
C TYR A 308 -26.52 -23.75 -10.57
N LEU A 309 -27.01 -22.58 -10.98
CA LEU A 309 -27.83 -21.72 -10.13
C LEU A 309 -29.14 -22.43 -9.70
N ASN A 310 -29.69 -23.30 -10.55
CA ASN A 310 -30.86 -24.11 -10.21
C ASN A 310 -30.54 -25.35 -9.35
N LYS A 311 -29.28 -25.74 -9.24
CA LYS A 311 -28.82 -26.88 -8.44
C LYS A 311 -28.44 -26.50 -7.01
N ILE A 312 -28.11 -25.24 -6.76
CA ILE A 312 -27.86 -24.74 -5.40
C ILE A 312 -29.18 -24.54 -4.62
N ASP A 313 -29.06 -24.54 -3.29
CA ASP A 313 -30.18 -24.36 -2.38
C ASP A 313 -30.86 -22.99 -2.56
N LEU A 314 -32.13 -22.92 -2.14
CA LEU A 314 -32.97 -21.75 -2.35
C LEU A 314 -32.42 -20.51 -1.64
N GLU A 315 -31.87 -20.64 -0.43
CA GLU A 315 -31.36 -19.50 0.34
C GLU A 315 -30.12 -18.90 -0.33
N THR A 316 -29.19 -19.74 -0.78
CA THR A 316 -28.01 -19.28 -1.53
C THR A 316 -28.39 -18.67 -2.88
N ARG A 317 -29.37 -19.25 -3.58
CA ARG A 317 -29.91 -18.67 -4.83
C ARG A 317 -30.52 -17.29 -4.61
N LYS A 318 -31.27 -17.13 -3.51
CA LYS A 318 -31.86 -15.83 -3.12
C LYS A 318 -30.78 -14.78 -2.88
N LYS A 319 -29.64 -15.15 -2.29
CA LYS A 319 -28.48 -14.26 -2.05
C LYS A 319 -27.80 -13.81 -3.34
N VAL A 320 -27.47 -14.76 -4.23
CA VAL A 320 -26.81 -14.48 -5.52
C VAL A 320 -27.65 -13.56 -6.40
N MET A 321 -28.97 -13.76 -6.41
CA MET A 321 -29.91 -12.98 -7.24
C MET A 321 -30.56 -11.81 -6.48
N SER A 322 -30.03 -11.45 -5.31
CA SER A 322 -30.75 -10.63 -4.34
C SER A 322 -31.04 -9.20 -4.82
N ALA A 323 -30.10 -8.57 -5.55
CA ALA A 323 -30.29 -7.23 -6.12
C ALA A 323 -31.33 -7.20 -7.25
N GLU A 324 -31.27 -8.13 -8.21
CA GLU A 324 -32.28 -8.26 -9.28
C GLU A 324 -33.67 -8.53 -8.69
N ARG A 325 -33.75 -9.44 -7.71
CA ARG A 325 -35.01 -9.74 -7.00
C ARG A 325 -35.57 -8.52 -6.28
N TYR A 326 -34.72 -7.70 -5.69
CA TYR A 326 -35.14 -6.44 -5.06
C TYR A 326 -35.75 -5.49 -6.08
N LEU A 327 -35.08 -5.26 -7.23
CA LEU A 327 -35.58 -4.37 -8.28
C LEU A 327 -36.91 -4.88 -8.87
N ASP A 328 -37.05 -6.17 -9.11
CA ASP A 328 -38.31 -6.74 -9.61
C ASP A 328 -39.45 -6.61 -8.59
N LYS A 329 -39.18 -6.83 -7.30
CA LYS A 329 -40.17 -6.62 -6.24
C LYS A 329 -40.52 -5.14 -6.06
N LYS A 330 -39.56 -4.23 -6.22
CA LYS A 330 -39.76 -2.77 -6.11
C LYS A 330 -40.72 -2.24 -7.18
N LYS A 331 -40.77 -2.86 -8.37
CA LYS A 331 -41.75 -2.55 -9.43
C LYS A 331 -43.20 -2.80 -8.97
N VAL A 332 -43.42 -3.80 -8.11
CA VAL A 332 -44.75 -4.19 -7.62
C VAL A 332 -45.07 -3.52 -6.28
N ASN A 333 -44.11 -3.46 -5.36
CA ASN A 333 -44.25 -2.85 -4.03
C ASN A 333 -43.17 -1.78 -3.81
N LYS A 334 -43.57 -0.51 -3.88
CA LYS A 334 -42.65 0.63 -3.70
C LYS A 334 -42.12 0.78 -2.26
N ASN A 335 -42.75 0.15 -1.27
CA ASN A 335 -42.38 0.28 0.15
C ASN A 335 -41.42 -0.81 0.63
N ILE A 336 -40.89 -1.65 -0.27
CA ILE A 336 -39.99 -2.73 0.09
C ILE A 336 -38.62 -2.19 0.54
N ARG A 337 -38.14 -2.66 1.70
CA ARG A 337 -36.83 -2.26 2.21
C ARG A 337 -35.73 -3.10 1.57
N ILE A 338 -34.59 -2.47 1.28
CA ILE A 338 -33.42 -3.14 0.70
C ILE A 338 -32.94 -4.27 1.62
N ALA A 339 -32.85 -4.01 2.93
CA ALA A 339 -32.38 -4.95 3.94
C ALA A 339 -33.22 -6.25 4.03
N ASP A 340 -34.49 -6.22 3.60
CA ASP A 340 -35.37 -7.39 3.65
C ASP A 340 -35.13 -8.37 2.49
N VAL A 341 -34.41 -7.96 1.44
CA VAL A 341 -34.29 -8.72 0.18
C VAL A 341 -32.86 -8.90 -0.27
N VAL A 342 -32.03 -7.84 -0.18
CA VAL A 342 -30.66 -7.83 -0.67
C VAL A 342 -29.73 -8.42 0.38
N ASP A 343 -28.89 -9.36 -0.01
CA ASP A 343 -27.87 -9.91 0.87
C ASP A 343 -26.91 -8.79 1.30
N GLU A 344 -26.65 -8.68 2.61
CA GLU A 344 -25.88 -7.58 3.19
C GLU A 344 -24.47 -7.48 2.60
N ARG A 345 -23.76 -8.61 2.47
CA ARG A 345 -22.39 -8.61 1.94
C ARG A 345 -22.37 -8.25 0.46
N LEU A 346 -23.37 -8.68 -0.31
CA LEU A 346 -23.54 -8.25 -1.70
C LEU A 346 -23.82 -6.74 -1.75
N TYR A 347 -24.72 -6.23 -0.92
CA TYR A 347 -25.07 -4.81 -0.88
C TYR A 347 -23.84 -3.95 -0.54
N PHE A 348 -23.07 -4.32 0.48
CA PHE A 348 -21.85 -3.61 0.87
C PHE A 348 -20.82 -3.61 -0.27
N ALA A 349 -20.62 -4.74 -0.93
CA ALA A 349 -19.70 -4.85 -2.06
C ALA A 349 -20.10 -3.99 -3.28
N LEU A 350 -21.36 -3.54 -3.39
CA LEU A 350 -21.83 -2.67 -4.47
C LEU A 350 -21.66 -1.17 -4.17
N HIS A 351 -21.32 -0.80 -2.94
CA HIS A 351 -21.04 0.61 -2.65
C HIS A 351 -19.77 1.07 -3.36
N LYS A 352 -19.71 2.37 -3.65
CA LYS A 352 -18.53 3.04 -4.19
C LYS A 352 -18.27 4.33 -3.42
N PRO A 353 -17.03 4.85 -3.39
CA PRO A 353 -16.75 6.17 -2.88
C PRO A 353 -17.60 7.21 -3.60
N HIS A 354 -18.12 8.17 -2.85
CA HIS A 354 -18.93 9.23 -3.44
C HIS A 354 -18.07 10.11 -4.36
N SER A 355 -18.65 10.53 -5.48
CA SER A 355 -17.96 11.27 -6.54
C SER A 355 -17.39 12.63 -6.11
N SER A 356 -17.89 13.21 -5.02
CA SER A 356 -17.37 14.48 -4.46
C SER A 356 -16.02 14.35 -3.76
N LEU A 357 -15.58 13.13 -3.44
CA LEU A 357 -14.29 12.91 -2.79
C LEU A 357 -13.14 13.15 -3.76
N ARG A 358 -12.02 13.64 -3.24
CA ARG A 358 -10.76 13.75 -4.00
C ARG A 358 -10.24 12.36 -4.36
N ALA A 359 -9.47 12.24 -5.44
CA ALA A 359 -8.98 10.96 -5.95
C ALA A 359 -8.27 10.10 -4.88
N ASN A 360 -7.38 10.72 -4.09
CA ASN A 360 -6.67 10.03 -2.99
C ASN A 360 -7.63 9.50 -1.91
N HIS A 361 -8.70 10.23 -1.59
CA HIS A 361 -9.73 9.76 -0.66
C HIS A 361 -10.60 8.68 -1.27
N GLN A 362 -10.92 8.76 -2.57
CA GLN A 362 -11.64 7.68 -3.25
C GLN A 362 -10.85 6.37 -3.16
N ASP A 363 -9.53 6.40 -3.38
CA ASP A 363 -8.67 5.22 -3.25
C ASP A 363 -8.66 4.65 -1.82
N LEU A 364 -8.60 5.52 -0.80
CA LEU A 364 -8.69 5.11 0.61
C LEU A 364 -10.03 4.45 0.93
N ILE A 365 -11.14 5.04 0.49
CA ILE A 365 -12.49 4.51 0.71
C ILE A 365 -12.70 3.22 -0.09
N TRP A 366 -12.12 3.10 -1.28
CA TRP A 366 -12.12 1.84 -2.01
C TRP A 366 -11.43 0.72 -1.25
N LYS A 367 -10.26 1.01 -0.66
CA LYS A 367 -9.57 0.07 0.22
C LYS A 367 -10.45 -0.35 1.39
N LEU A 368 -11.05 0.60 2.10
CA LEU A 368 -11.97 0.33 3.21
C LEU A 368 -13.15 -0.56 2.77
N LEU A 369 -13.82 -0.24 1.66
CA LEU A 369 -14.96 -1.02 1.15
C LEU A 369 -14.58 -2.46 0.78
N VAL A 370 -13.39 -2.66 0.21
CA VAL A 370 -12.84 -3.99 -0.06
C VAL A 370 -12.61 -4.75 1.25
N ASN A 371 -12.05 -4.11 2.28
CA ASN A 371 -11.82 -4.74 3.57
C ASN A 371 -13.15 -5.09 4.28
N ILE A 372 -14.19 -4.26 4.14
CA ILE A 372 -15.54 -4.57 4.67
C ILE A 372 -16.20 -5.73 3.91
N ALA A 373 -16.13 -5.73 2.58
CA ALA A 373 -16.83 -6.70 1.74
C ALA A 373 -15.98 -7.14 0.53
N PRO A 374 -15.04 -8.09 0.71
CA PRO A 374 -14.10 -8.52 -0.33
C PRO A 374 -14.78 -9.46 -1.33
N LYS A 375 -15.71 -8.94 -2.14
CA LYS A 375 -16.49 -9.69 -3.14
C LYS A 375 -16.22 -9.26 -4.58
N ASP A 376 -15.54 -8.14 -4.78
CA ASP A 376 -15.07 -7.70 -6.09
C ASP A 376 -13.59 -8.06 -6.26
N VAL A 377 -13.30 -9.16 -6.95
CA VAL A 377 -11.92 -9.66 -7.13
C VAL A 377 -10.97 -8.69 -7.82
N LEU A 378 -11.49 -7.79 -8.68
CA LEU A 378 -10.64 -6.81 -9.37
C LEU A 378 -10.20 -5.72 -8.40
N PHE A 379 -11.16 -5.15 -7.68
CA PHE A 379 -10.89 -4.09 -6.70
C PHE A 379 -10.13 -4.64 -5.50
N TRP A 380 -10.41 -5.88 -5.10
CA TRP A 380 -9.63 -6.57 -4.07
C TRP A 380 -8.15 -6.67 -4.47
N TYR A 381 -7.86 -7.09 -5.70
CA TYR A 381 -6.49 -7.12 -6.21
C TYR A 381 -5.84 -5.73 -6.32
N TRP A 382 -6.61 -4.66 -6.59
CA TRP A 382 -6.04 -3.31 -6.71
C TRP A 382 -5.75 -2.66 -5.36
N TYR A 383 -6.63 -2.81 -4.37
CA TYR A 383 -6.59 -2.05 -3.12
C TYR A 383 -6.12 -2.86 -1.90
N ASP A 384 -6.18 -4.19 -1.93
CA ASP A 384 -5.60 -5.04 -0.88
C ASP A 384 -4.96 -6.32 -1.44
N LYS A 385 -3.77 -6.16 -2.02
CA LYS A 385 -3.03 -7.26 -2.64
C LYS A 385 -2.64 -8.35 -1.66
N GLU A 386 -2.22 -8.01 -0.45
CA GLU A 386 -1.74 -9.01 0.52
C GLU A 386 -2.88 -9.88 1.04
N ASP A 387 -4.04 -9.29 1.37
CA ASP A 387 -5.23 -10.06 1.73
C ASP A 387 -5.74 -10.88 0.53
N PHE A 388 -5.74 -10.30 -0.68
CA PHE A 388 -6.04 -11.03 -1.90
C PHE A 388 -5.11 -12.22 -2.10
N TYR A 389 -3.79 -12.08 -1.93
CA TYR A 389 -2.82 -13.16 -2.09
C TYR A 389 -3.00 -14.26 -1.05
N THR A 390 -3.36 -13.89 0.18
CA THR A 390 -3.66 -14.83 1.26
C THR A 390 -4.88 -15.68 0.91
N ASN A 391 -5.96 -15.04 0.48
CA ASN A 391 -7.20 -15.73 0.09
C ASN A 391 -7.06 -16.50 -1.22
N PHE A 392 -6.30 -15.99 -2.19
CA PHE A 392 -6.06 -16.66 -3.47
C PHE A 392 -5.42 -18.04 -3.30
N LYS A 393 -4.63 -18.26 -2.24
CA LYS A 393 -4.03 -19.57 -1.95
C LYS A 393 -5.10 -20.65 -1.66
N THR A 394 -6.19 -20.27 -1.01
CA THR A 394 -7.23 -21.21 -0.51
C THR A 394 -8.30 -21.54 -1.54
N TRP A 395 -8.41 -20.76 -2.62
CA TRP A 395 -9.42 -20.97 -3.64
C TRP A 395 -9.19 -22.26 -4.45
N GLN A 396 -10.27 -22.79 -5.04
CA GLN A 396 -10.20 -23.91 -5.97
C GLN A 396 -9.42 -23.53 -7.25
N GLU A 397 -8.66 -24.47 -7.83
CA GLU A 397 -7.80 -24.20 -8.98
C GLU A 397 -8.52 -23.60 -10.19
N SER A 398 -9.71 -24.09 -10.53
CA SER A 398 -10.48 -23.52 -11.65
C SER A 398 -11.05 -22.13 -11.32
N LYS A 399 -11.38 -21.85 -10.06
CA LYS A 399 -11.78 -20.49 -9.63
C LYS A 399 -10.61 -19.50 -9.79
N LYS A 400 -9.38 -19.92 -9.50
CA LYS A 400 -8.17 -19.10 -9.70
C LYS A 400 -8.01 -18.66 -11.15
N ASP A 401 -8.29 -19.56 -12.11
CA ASP A 401 -8.20 -19.25 -13.54
C ASP A 401 -9.21 -18.16 -13.94
N TRP A 402 -10.46 -18.27 -13.46
CA TRP A 402 -11.47 -17.24 -13.69
C TRP A 402 -11.06 -15.89 -13.11
N VAL A 403 -10.49 -15.87 -11.90
CA VAL A 403 -10.04 -14.62 -11.27
C VAL A 403 -8.89 -13.99 -12.05
N ILE A 404 -7.89 -14.77 -12.45
CA ILE A 404 -6.76 -14.28 -13.25
C ILE A 404 -7.26 -13.70 -14.57
N ASP A 405 -8.14 -14.40 -15.28
CA ASP A 405 -8.69 -13.92 -16.54
C ASP A 405 -9.54 -12.66 -16.34
N THR A 406 -10.30 -12.59 -15.25
CA THR A 406 -11.09 -11.41 -14.89
C THR A 406 -10.18 -10.22 -14.64
N ILE A 407 -9.08 -10.39 -13.91
CA ILE A 407 -8.14 -9.32 -13.62
C ILE A 407 -7.45 -8.87 -14.91
N ARG A 408 -6.92 -9.79 -15.72
CA ARG A 408 -6.20 -9.48 -16.96
C ARG A 408 -7.06 -8.78 -18.02
N ASN A 409 -8.34 -9.14 -18.13
CA ASN A 409 -9.23 -8.57 -19.14
C ASN A 409 -9.80 -7.18 -18.77
N ASN A 410 -9.51 -6.69 -17.55
CA ASN A 410 -9.94 -5.37 -17.08
C ASN A 410 -8.75 -4.47 -16.72
N PHE A 411 -7.56 -4.81 -17.21
CA PHE A 411 -6.36 -3.99 -17.17
C PHE A 411 -6.19 -3.18 -18.45
#